data_AF-A0A1V4IED8-F1
#
_entry.id   AF-A0A1V4IED8-F1
#
_cell.length_a   1.000
_cell.length_b   1.000
_cell.length_c   1.000
_cell.angle_alpha   90.00
_cell.angle_beta   90.00
_cell.angle_gamma   90.00
#
_symmetry.space_group_name_H-M   'P 1'
#
loop_
_entity.id
_entity.type
_entity.pdbx_description
1 polymer ?
#
loop_
_entity_poly.entity_id
_entity_poly.type
_entity_poly.pdbx_seq_one_letter_code
_entity_poly.pdbx_strand_id
1 'polypeptide(L)'
;MSKIESNEIQQFIDENLNKKFFNENVLHEKSAYAILDFTIHVDLEKVDFEKLLNPDQIKEIHEEVEKVKNEQDLDKLYNALRKQHSSQAVEAIIQRFSDNEGTVAEKFLSDMKRTGNDCFAESAARFFIKAKHNYADEIVNILEDARYPYTQSVLCYILGEIGSEKHIPLLYRFFRSLKGSYLQENFYEGPLLALYSMKARYKF
;
A
#
# COMPACT_ATOMS: atom_id res chain seq x y z
N MET A 1 -20.20 -1.61 6.02
CA MET A 1 -20.29 -0.81 4.78
C MET A 1 -20.87 0.54 5.15
N SER A 2 -20.16 1.60 4.82
CA SER A 2 -20.59 2.98 5.07
C SER A 2 -21.34 3.50 3.85
N LYS A 3 -22.11 4.57 4.01
CA LYS A 3 -22.70 5.31 2.88
C LYS A 3 -21.83 6.50 2.56
N ILE A 4 -21.94 7.01 1.32
CA ILE A 4 -21.38 8.32 0.99
C ILE A 4 -22.21 9.38 1.72
N GLU A 5 -21.55 10.25 2.49
CA GLU A 5 -22.19 11.30 3.28
C GLU A 5 -22.23 12.64 2.53
N SER A 6 -21.20 12.92 1.74
CA SER A 6 -21.13 14.14 0.92
C SER A 6 -21.89 14.01 -0.39
N ASN A 7 -22.87 14.91 -0.61
CA ASN A 7 -23.59 15.03 -1.89
C ASN A 7 -22.65 15.32 -3.07
N GLU A 8 -21.61 16.12 -2.85
CA GLU A 8 -20.61 16.46 -3.87
C GLU A 8 -19.83 15.21 -4.30
N ILE A 9 -19.43 14.38 -3.33
CA ILE A 9 -18.72 13.13 -3.61
C ILE A 9 -19.65 12.13 -4.29
N GLN A 10 -20.92 12.05 -3.87
CA GLN A 10 -21.90 11.18 -4.53
C GLN A 10 -22.11 11.60 -6.00
N GLN A 11 -22.26 12.89 -6.27
CA GLN A 11 -22.38 13.40 -7.63
C GLN A 11 -21.13 13.07 -8.45
N PHE A 12 -19.94 13.29 -7.89
CA PHE A 12 -18.69 12.96 -8.55
C PHE A 12 -18.62 11.47 -8.94
N ILE A 13 -19.02 10.58 -8.02
CA ILE A 13 -19.07 9.14 -8.23
C ILE A 13 -20.02 8.78 -9.36
N ASP A 14 -21.25 9.31 -9.35
CA ASP A 14 -22.26 9.00 -10.36
C ASP A 14 -21.79 9.39 -11.77
N GLU A 15 -21.08 10.52 -11.88
CA GLU A 15 -20.52 11.03 -13.12
C GLU A 15 -19.28 10.25 -13.60
N ASN A 16 -18.36 9.88 -12.69
CA ASN A 16 -17.01 9.45 -13.05
C ASN A 16 -16.69 7.98 -12.73
N LEU A 17 -17.36 7.39 -11.73
CA LEU A 17 -17.07 6.08 -11.16
C LEU A 17 -18.30 5.15 -11.21
N ASN A 18 -19.14 5.31 -12.24
CA ASN A 18 -20.29 4.43 -12.44
C ASN A 18 -19.86 3.02 -12.88
N LYS A 19 -20.85 2.12 -13.02
CA LYS A 19 -20.63 0.73 -13.45
C LYS A 19 -19.81 0.61 -14.74
N LYS A 20 -19.97 1.53 -15.70
CA LYS A 20 -19.21 1.50 -16.96
C LYS A 20 -17.72 1.70 -16.70
N PHE A 21 -17.35 2.63 -15.84
CA PHE A 21 -15.95 2.85 -15.46
C PHE A 21 -15.29 1.56 -14.97
N PHE A 22 -15.90 0.85 -14.02
CA PHE A 22 -15.32 -0.39 -13.48
C PHE A 22 -15.35 -1.57 -14.45
N ASN A 23 -16.30 -1.60 -15.38
CA ASN A 23 -16.32 -2.61 -16.44
C ASN A 23 -15.19 -2.39 -17.47
N GLU A 24 -14.84 -1.14 -17.74
CA GLU A 24 -13.78 -0.77 -18.70
C GLU A 24 -12.37 -0.81 -18.08
N ASN A 25 -12.28 -0.82 -16.75
CA ASN A 25 -11.03 -0.75 -16.01
C ASN A 25 -10.94 -1.91 -15.02
N VAL A 26 -10.76 -3.12 -15.57
CA VAL A 26 -10.60 -4.34 -14.78
C VAL A 26 -9.17 -4.42 -14.24
N LEU A 27 -9.03 -4.79 -12.97
CA LEU A 27 -7.74 -5.03 -12.33
C LEU A 27 -7.05 -6.26 -12.93
N HIS A 28 -5.74 -6.20 -13.14
CA HIS A 28 -4.96 -7.38 -13.49
C HIS A 28 -4.61 -8.17 -12.24
N GLU A 29 -5.04 -9.44 -12.19
CA GLU A 29 -4.85 -10.34 -11.05
C GLU A 29 -3.38 -10.59 -10.69
N LYS A 30 -2.47 -10.39 -11.64
CA LYS A 30 -1.01 -10.59 -11.47
C LYS A 30 -0.23 -9.28 -11.47
N SER A 31 -0.89 -8.16 -11.21
CA SER A 31 -0.22 -6.87 -11.05
C SER A 31 0.62 -6.83 -9.77
N ALA A 32 1.64 -5.97 -9.75
CA ALA A 32 2.42 -5.72 -8.53
C ALA A 32 1.51 -5.28 -7.36
N TYR A 33 0.46 -4.50 -7.65
CA TYR A 33 -0.48 -4.00 -6.65
C TYR A 33 -1.45 -5.08 -6.14
N ALA A 34 -1.92 -5.98 -7.01
CA ALA A 34 -2.72 -7.12 -6.57
C ALA A 34 -1.89 -8.09 -5.70
N ILE A 35 -0.61 -8.29 -6.04
CA ILE A 35 0.31 -9.07 -5.20
C ILE A 35 0.56 -8.35 -3.87
N LEU A 36 0.84 -7.04 -3.90
CA LEU A 36 1.03 -6.23 -2.69
C LEU A 36 -0.18 -6.35 -1.76
N ASP A 37 -1.39 -6.13 -2.29
CA ASP A 37 -2.65 -6.23 -1.57
C ASP A 37 -2.86 -7.61 -0.95
N PHE A 38 -2.70 -8.66 -1.76
CA PHE A 38 -2.75 -10.02 -1.28
C PHE A 38 -1.77 -10.24 -0.12
N THR A 39 -0.52 -9.81 -0.25
CA THR A 39 0.53 -10.05 0.75
C THR A 39 0.41 -9.20 2.02
N ILE A 40 -0.36 -8.10 1.99
CA ILE A 40 -0.68 -7.28 3.16
C ILE A 40 -1.83 -7.88 3.95
N HIS A 41 -2.87 -8.35 3.25
CA HIS A 41 -4.12 -8.82 3.86
C HIS A 41 -4.15 -10.34 4.13
N VAL A 42 -3.22 -11.10 3.56
CA VAL A 42 -3.04 -12.49 3.97
C VAL A 42 -2.60 -12.52 5.43
N ASP A 43 -3.39 -13.23 6.23
CA ASP A 43 -3.01 -13.57 7.59
C ASP A 43 -1.98 -14.71 7.52
N LEU A 44 -0.71 -14.35 7.59
CA LEU A 44 0.41 -15.28 7.51
C LEU A 44 0.39 -16.32 8.64
N GLU A 45 -0.28 -16.04 9.76
CA GLU A 45 -0.44 -17.02 10.86
C GLU A 45 -1.50 -18.07 10.56
N LYS A 46 -2.44 -17.78 9.65
CA LYS A 46 -3.55 -18.70 9.29
C LYS A 46 -3.30 -19.49 8.03
N VAL A 47 -2.35 -19.08 7.21
CA VAL A 47 -1.99 -19.79 5.98
C VAL A 47 -0.80 -20.70 6.28
N ASP A 48 -0.99 -21.99 6.08
CA ASP A 48 0.06 -23.00 6.22
C ASP A 48 1.02 -22.96 5.02
N PHE A 49 1.80 -21.88 4.94
CA PHE A 49 2.80 -21.68 3.88
C PHE A 49 3.89 -22.74 3.92
N GLU A 50 4.11 -23.38 5.06
CA GLU A 50 5.05 -24.48 5.20
C GLU A 50 4.68 -25.66 4.30
N LYS A 51 3.40 -25.85 3.97
CA LYS A 51 2.97 -26.87 2.98
C LYS A 51 3.25 -26.49 1.52
N LEU A 52 3.50 -25.21 1.23
CA LEU A 52 3.72 -24.69 -0.11
C LEU A 52 5.20 -24.45 -0.42
N LEU A 53 6.04 -24.46 0.61
CA LEU A 53 7.47 -24.16 0.53
C LEU A 53 8.30 -25.42 0.78
N ASN A 54 9.52 -25.43 0.24
CA ASN A 54 10.46 -26.49 0.59
C ASN A 54 11.14 -26.19 1.95
N PRO A 55 11.74 -27.21 2.60
CA PRO A 55 12.35 -27.03 3.92
C PRO A 55 13.44 -25.95 3.99
N ASP A 56 14.21 -25.76 2.91
CA ASP A 56 15.26 -24.75 2.86
C ASP A 56 14.68 -23.33 2.85
N GLN A 57 13.61 -23.09 2.09
CA GLN A 57 12.88 -21.83 2.07
C GLN A 57 12.27 -21.51 3.44
N ILE A 58 11.69 -22.50 4.11
CA ILE A 58 11.13 -22.33 5.46
C ILE A 58 12.25 -21.93 6.44
N LYS A 59 13.39 -22.62 6.36
CA LYS A 59 14.55 -22.32 7.19
C LYS A 59 15.08 -20.91 6.95
N GLU A 60 15.20 -20.48 5.70
CA GLU A 60 15.64 -19.12 5.33
C GLU A 60 14.72 -18.04 5.93
N ILE A 61 13.40 -18.23 5.81
CA ILE A 61 12.41 -17.31 6.40
C ILE A 61 12.56 -17.25 7.92
N HIS A 62 12.68 -18.40 8.59
CA HIS A 62 12.86 -18.43 10.05
C HIS A 62 14.16 -17.75 10.49
N GLU A 63 15.28 -18.00 9.81
CA GLU A 63 16.55 -17.34 10.11
C GLU A 63 16.48 -15.82 9.90
N GLU A 64 15.76 -15.36 8.87
CA GLU A 64 15.55 -13.95 8.61
C GLU A 64 14.70 -13.28 9.70
N VAL A 65 13.59 -13.89 10.08
CA VAL A 65 12.70 -13.42 11.16
C VAL A 65 13.45 -13.36 12.50
N GLU A 66 14.24 -14.39 12.82
CA GLU A 66 15.04 -14.40 14.05
C GLU A 66 16.13 -13.31 14.06
N LYS A 67 16.76 -13.03 12.91
CA LYS A 67 17.69 -11.88 12.79
C LYS A 67 16.99 -10.56 13.10
N VAL A 68 15.79 -10.35 12.57
CA VAL A 68 14.98 -9.15 12.85
C VAL A 68 14.64 -9.02 14.34
N LYS A 69 14.20 -10.12 14.97
CA LYS A 69 13.85 -10.11 16.40
C LYS A 69 15.05 -9.79 17.30
N ASN A 70 16.24 -10.25 16.93
CA ASN A 70 17.45 -10.04 17.72
C ASN A 70 18.11 -8.67 17.48
N GLU A 71 17.84 -8.01 16.36
CA GLU A 71 18.35 -6.66 16.08
C GLU A 71 17.71 -5.62 17.03
N GLN A 72 18.55 -4.77 17.62
CA GLN A 72 18.14 -3.74 18.58
C GLN A 72 18.19 -2.34 17.95
N ASP A 73 18.93 -2.17 16.87
CA ASP A 73 19.09 -0.91 16.17
C ASP A 73 17.94 -0.69 15.17
N LEU A 74 17.02 0.21 15.53
CA LEU A 74 15.87 0.56 14.69
C LEU A 74 16.28 1.16 13.34
N ASP A 75 17.42 1.84 13.24
CA ASP A 75 17.90 2.39 11.97
C ASP A 75 18.39 1.28 11.04
N LYS A 76 19.02 0.23 11.57
CA LYS A 76 19.36 -0.96 10.78
C LYS A 76 18.11 -1.67 10.27
N LEU A 77 17.10 -1.85 11.12
CA LEU A 77 15.81 -2.43 10.73
C LEU A 77 15.15 -1.58 9.63
N TYR A 78 15.13 -0.25 9.78
CA TYR A 78 14.58 0.66 8.79
C TYR A 78 15.33 0.61 7.45
N ASN A 79 16.65 0.49 7.50
CA ASN A 79 17.46 0.36 6.30
C ASN A 79 17.31 -1.00 5.62
N ALA A 80 16.99 -2.06 6.38
CA ALA A 80 16.71 -3.38 5.83
C ALA A 80 15.52 -3.36 4.87
N LEU A 81 14.49 -2.55 5.13
CA LEU A 81 13.30 -2.41 4.27
C LEU A 81 13.57 -1.95 2.82
N ARG A 82 14.80 -1.53 2.50
CA ARG A 82 15.23 -1.21 1.12
C ARG A 82 15.66 -2.44 0.33
N LYS A 83 15.66 -3.62 0.95
CA LYS A 83 16.03 -4.90 0.34
C LYS A 83 14.82 -5.83 0.29
N GLN A 84 14.90 -6.81 -0.59
CA GLN A 84 13.92 -7.89 -0.62
C GLN A 84 14.06 -8.72 0.66
N HIS A 85 12.92 -8.92 1.33
CA HIS A 85 12.78 -9.71 2.54
C HIS A 85 11.49 -10.54 2.42
N SER A 86 11.39 -11.64 3.17
CA SER A 86 10.12 -12.37 3.27
C SER A 86 9.04 -11.47 3.89
N SER A 87 7.76 -11.73 3.54
CA SER A 87 6.64 -10.96 4.11
C SER A 87 6.61 -11.08 5.64
N GLN A 88 6.98 -12.24 6.18
CA GLN A 88 7.10 -12.51 7.62
C GLN A 88 8.19 -11.64 8.28
N ALA A 89 9.35 -11.51 7.63
CA ALA A 89 10.43 -10.66 8.15
C ALA A 89 10.06 -9.18 8.09
N VAL A 90 9.45 -8.73 7.00
CA VAL A 90 8.94 -7.34 6.92
C VAL A 90 7.90 -7.08 8.00
N GLU A 91 6.97 -8.02 8.23
CA GLU A 91 5.97 -7.89 9.30
C GLU A 91 6.62 -7.78 10.68
N ALA A 92 7.62 -8.61 10.96
CA ALA A 92 8.38 -8.54 12.19
C ALA A 92 9.09 -7.18 12.34
N ILE A 93 9.64 -6.61 11.25
CA ILE A 93 10.24 -5.26 11.27
C ILE A 93 9.18 -4.20 11.59
N ILE A 94 8.04 -4.23 10.90
CA ILE A 94 6.95 -3.26 11.11
C ILE A 94 6.44 -3.31 12.55
N GLN A 95 6.28 -4.51 13.12
CA GLN A 95 5.86 -4.66 14.52
C GLN A 95 6.84 -4.00 15.49
N ARG A 96 8.16 -4.05 15.20
CA ARG A 96 9.19 -3.38 16.02
C ARG A 96 9.11 -1.85 15.98
N PHE A 97 8.43 -1.27 15.00
CA PHE A 97 8.24 0.18 14.92
C PHE A 97 7.02 0.68 15.70
N SER A 98 6.17 -0.22 16.23
CA SER A 98 4.92 0.16 16.92
C SER A 98 5.14 1.12 18.10
N ASP A 99 6.24 0.97 18.83
CA ASP A 99 6.54 1.81 20.01
C ASP A 99 7.04 3.21 19.63
N ASN A 100 7.47 3.41 18.38
CA ASN A 100 8.00 4.66 17.84
C ASN A 100 7.23 5.10 16.58
N GLU A 101 5.94 4.74 16.50
CA GLU A 101 5.14 4.82 15.27
C GLU A 101 5.21 6.23 14.64
N GLY A 102 5.00 7.29 15.41
CA GLY A 102 5.02 8.67 14.90
C GLY A 102 6.36 9.07 14.29
N THR A 103 7.47 8.82 15.00
CA THR A 103 8.82 9.14 14.49
C THR A 103 9.18 8.32 13.25
N VAL A 104 8.78 7.05 13.21
CA VAL A 104 9.01 6.19 12.06
C VAL A 104 8.13 6.62 10.87
N ALA A 105 6.87 6.98 11.11
CA ALA A 105 5.96 7.51 10.10
C ALA A 105 6.51 8.77 9.42
N GLU A 106 7.00 9.74 10.20
CA GLU A 106 7.62 10.96 9.67
C GLU A 106 8.80 10.64 8.75
N LYS A 107 9.65 9.69 9.16
CA LYS A 107 10.80 9.23 8.37
C LYS A 107 10.35 8.57 7.07
N PHE A 108 9.34 7.69 7.11
CA PHE A 108 8.75 7.09 5.91
C PHE A 108 8.19 8.14 4.97
N LEU A 109 7.36 9.08 5.45
CA LEU A 109 6.76 10.13 4.62
C LEU A 109 7.84 10.97 3.92
N SER A 110 8.88 11.36 4.66
CA SER A 110 10.02 12.09 4.10
C SER A 110 10.75 11.29 3.02
N ASP A 111 11.02 10.01 3.25
CA ASP A 111 11.72 9.16 2.28
C ASP A 111 10.87 8.79 1.07
N MET A 112 9.55 8.63 1.24
CA MET A 112 8.60 8.32 0.17
C MET A 112 8.53 9.43 -0.88
N LYS A 113 8.80 10.70 -0.53
CA LYS A 113 8.90 11.78 -1.53
C LYS A 113 9.98 11.53 -2.59
N ARG A 114 11.03 10.78 -2.24
CA ARG A 114 12.28 10.70 -3.01
C ARG A 114 12.73 9.29 -3.35
N THR A 115 12.07 8.25 -2.84
CA THR A 115 12.48 6.87 -3.06
C THR A 115 12.03 6.37 -4.43
N GLY A 116 12.94 5.74 -5.17
CA GLY A 116 12.63 4.89 -6.32
C GLY A 116 12.86 3.40 -6.01
N ASN A 117 12.89 3.04 -4.72
CA ASN A 117 13.08 1.67 -4.28
C ASN A 117 11.72 1.04 -3.98
N ASP A 118 11.33 0.09 -4.83
CA ASP A 118 10.01 -0.55 -4.78
C ASP A 118 9.79 -1.35 -3.49
N CYS A 119 10.79 -2.11 -3.04
CA CYS A 119 10.72 -2.85 -1.77
C CYS A 119 10.42 -1.93 -0.57
N PHE A 120 11.04 -0.74 -0.56
CA PHE A 120 10.82 0.25 0.48
C PHE A 120 9.42 0.87 0.40
N ALA A 121 8.93 1.16 -0.81
CA ALA A 121 7.58 1.68 -1.00
C ALA A 121 6.51 0.67 -0.52
N GLU A 122 6.66 -0.60 -0.86
CA GLU A 122 5.77 -1.68 -0.42
C GLU A 122 5.84 -1.91 1.09
N SER A 123 7.05 -1.83 1.67
CA SER A 123 7.23 -1.91 3.13
C SER A 123 6.57 -0.74 3.86
N ALA A 124 6.66 0.47 3.29
CA ALA A 124 5.95 1.64 3.80
C ALA A 124 4.44 1.44 3.73
N ALA A 125 3.92 0.83 2.65
CA ALA A 125 2.49 0.51 2.55
C ALA A 125 2.02 -0.41 3.68
N ARG A 126 2.76 -1.48 3.95
CA ARG A 126 2.49 -2.37 5.10
C ARG A 126 2.45 -1.61 6.42
N PHE A 127 3.43 -0.72 6.65
CA PHE A 127 3.50 0.10 7.85
C PHE A 127 2.24 0.97 7.99
N PHE A 128 1.91 1.79 6.98
CA PHE A 128 0.80 2.75 7.08
C PHE A 128 -0.58 2.08 7.16
N ILE A 129 -0.77 0.95 6.48
CA ILE A 129 -2.05 0.23 6.51
C ILE A 129 -2.29 -0.45 7.87
N LYS A 130 -1.22 -0.85 8.56
CA LYS A 130 -1.28 -1.54 9.86
C LYS A 130 -1.05 -0.62 11.06
N ALA A 131 -0.68 0.64 10.81
CA ALA A 131 -0.46 1.61 11.85
C ALA A 131 -1.73 1.86 12.68
N LYS A 132 -1.56 2.22 13.96
CA LYS A 132 -2.69 2.57 14.83
C LYS A 132 -3.24 3.95 14.47
N HIS A 133 -2.37 4.87 14.08
CA HIS A 133 -2.77 6.19 13.62
C HIS A 133 -3.11 6.18 12.12
N ASN A 134 -4.11 6.98 11.74
CA ASN A 134 -4.50 7.13 10.34
C ASN A 134 -3.73 8.29 9.71
N TYR A 135 -2.77 7.98 8.84
CA TYR A 135 -1.90 8.95 8.17
C TYR A 135 -2.41 9.42 6.80
N ALA A 136 -3.72 9.30 6.52
CA ALA A 136 -4.25 9.61 5.20
C ALA A 136 -3.94 11.06 4.76
N ASP A 137 -4.14 12.04 5.65
CA ASP A 137 -3.95 13.45 5.32
C ASP A 137 -2.46 13.79 5.11
N GLU A 138 -1.57 13.18 5.89
CA GLU A 138 -0.12 13.27 5.70
C GLU A 138 0.32 12.67 4.37
N ILE A 139 -0.27 11.55 3.96
CA ILE A 139 0.01 10.93 2.67
C ILE A 139 -0.45 11.83 1.53
N VAL A 140 -1.64 12.44 1.64
CA VAL A 140 -2.12 13.44 0.65
C VAL A 140 -1.11 14.56 0.47
N ASN A 141 -0.54 15.08 1.57
CA ASN A 141 0.43 16.17 1.56
C ASN A 141 1.75 15.83 0.85
N ILE A 142 2.10 14.54 0.70
CA ILE A 142 3.34 14.14 0.04
C ILE A 142 3.12 13.51 -1.34
N LEU A 143 1.86 13.20 -1.69
CA LEU A 143 1.53 12.41 -2.87
C LEU A 143 1.98 13.08 -4.18
N GLU A 144 1.74 14.39 -4.31
CA GLU A 144 2.18 15.16 -5.47
C GLU A 144 3.70 15.40 -5.50
N ASP A 145 4.34 15.42 -4.33
CA ASP A 145 5.79 15.60 -4.18
C ASP A 145 6.60 14.33 -4.52
N ALA A 146 5.95 13.16 -4.49
CA ALA A 146 6.61 11.89 -4.75
C ALA A 146 7.11 11.81 -6.19
N ARG A 147 8.43 11.70 -6.34
CA ARG A 147 9.11 11.78 -7.65
C ARG A 147 8.89 10.59 -8.57
N TYR A 148 8.61 9.42 -7.99
CA TYR A 148 8.59 8.16 -8.72
C TYR A 148 7.16 7.66 -8.92
N PRO A 149 6.75 7.30 -10.16
CA PRO A 149 5.37 6.88 -10.46
C PRO A 149 4.92 5.64 -9.69
N TYR A 150 5.82 4.67 -9.48
CA TYR A 150 5.52 3.50 -8.65
C TYR A 150 5.18 3.91 -7.22
N THR A 151 5.99 4.80 -6.63
CA THR A 151 5.76 5.33 -5.29
C THR A 151 4.46 6.12 -5.19
N GLN A 152 4.14 6.96 -6.19
CA GLN A 152 2.84 7.65 -6.26
C GLN A 152 1.68 6.65 -6.28
N SER A 153 1.83 5.57 -7.05
CA SER A 153 0.82 4.53 -7.16
C SER A 153 0.63 3.77 -5.85
N VAL A 154 1.73 3.42 -5.17
CA VAL A 154 1.69 2.80 -3.84
C VAL A 154 1.06 3.73 -2.81
N LEU A 155 1.38 5.03 -2.82
CA LEU A 155 0.74 6.01 -1.93
C LEU A 155 -0.78 6.12 -2.21
N CYS A 156 -1.20 6.05 -3.48
CA CYS A 156 -2.62 5.98 -3.82
C CYS A 156 -3.28 4.71 -3.28
N TYR A 157 -2.62 3.56 -3.39
CA TYR A 157 -3.08 2.31 -2.82
C TYR A 157 -3.29 2.43 -1.30
N ILE A 158 -2.30 2.97 -0.57
CA ILE A 158 -2.42 3.21 0.87
C ILE A 158 -3.62 4.11 1.19
N LEU A 159 -3.81 5.20 0.44
CA LEU A 159 -4.98 6.07 0.61
C LEU A 159 -6.31 5.36 0.36
N GLY A 160 -6.37 4.39 -0.56
CA GLY A 160 -7.51 3.51 -0.73
C GLY A 160 -7.85 2.74 0.54
N GLU A 161 -6.82 2.19 1.18
CA GLU A 161 -6.95 1.36 2.37
C GLU A 161 -7.29 2.16 3.64
N ILE A 162 -6.65 3.31 3.87
CA ILE A 162 -6.82 4.05 5.14
C ILE A 162 -7.65 5.34 5.02
N GLY A 163 -7.87 5.84 3.80
CA GLY A 163 -8.57 7.10 3.57
C GLY A 163 -10.09 7.03 3.73
N SER A 164 -10.73 8.19 3.70
CA SER A 164 -12.19 8.33 3.61
C SER A 164 -12.67 8.75 2.22
N GLU A 165 -14.00 8.85 2.05
CA GLU A 165 -14.67 9.27 0.81
C GLU A 165 -14.13 10.57 0.18
N LYS A 166 -13.61 11.50 1.01
CA LYS A 166 -13.05 12.78 0.53
C LYS A 166 -11.86 12.60 -0.43
N HIS A 167 -11.20 11.45 -0.38
CA HIS A 167 -10.03 11.14 -1.21
C HIS A 167 -10.40 10.52 -2.56
N ILE A 168 -11.67 10.15 -2.79
CA ILE A 168 -12.10 9.49 -4.03
C ILE A 168 -11.75 10.33 -5.28
N PRO A 169 -12.03 11.66 -5.32
CA PRO A 169 -11.66 12.47 -6.48
C PRO A 169 -10.15 12.53 -6.72
N LEU A 170 -9.35 12.57 -5.64
CA LEU A 170 -7.90 12.57 -5.72
C LEU A 170 -7.38 11.27 -6.34
N LEU A 171 -7.86 10.12 -5.88
CA LEU A 171 -7.51 8.80 -6.42
C LEU A 171 -7.87 8.69 -7.90
N TYR A 172 -9.06 9.16 -8.29
CA TYR A 172 -9.47 9.19 -9.70
C TYR A 172 -8.54 10.06 -10.56
N ARG A 173 -8.15 11.23 -10.06
CA ARG A 173 -7.22 12.12 -10.77
C ARG A 173 -5.87 11.45 -11.01
N PHE A 174 -5.32 10.77 -9.99
CA PHE A 174 -4.06 10.03 -10.14
C PHE A 174 -4.20 8.82 -11.06
N PHE A 175 -5.31 8.09 -10.99
CA PHE A 175 -5.61 7.02 -11.95
C PHE A 175 -5.56 7.54 -13.40
N ARG A 176 -6.25 8.64 -13.69
CA ARG A 176 -6.28 9.25 -15.03
C ARG A 176 -4.88 9.73 -15.46
N SER A 177 -4.16 10.38 -14.55
CA SER A 177 -2.81 10.91 -14.82
C SER A 177 -1.81 9.79 -15.14
N LEU A 178 -1.73 8.77 -14.28
CA LEU A 178 -0.79 7.67 -14.44
C LEU A 178 -1.14 6.83 -15.67
N LYS A 179 -2.42 6.57 -15.92
CA LYS A 179 -2.87 5.82 -17.11
C LYS A 179 -2.55 6.54 -18.41
N GLY A 180 -2.61 7.88 -18.42
CA GLY A 180 -2.29 8.69 -19.60
C GLY A 180 -0.79 8.88 -19.83
N SER A 181 0.00 8.98 -18.76
CA SER A 181 1.42 9.35 -18.83
C SER A 181 2.35 8.15 -18.99
N TYR A 182 1.93 6.96 -18.53
CA TYR A 182 2.73 5.74 -18.51
C TYR A 182 1.98 4.62 -19.21
N LEU A 183 1.89 4.70 -20.54
CA LEU A 183 1.06 3.78 -21.34
C LEU A 183 1.62 2.36 -21.43
N GLN A 184 2.92 2.17 -21.18
CA GLN A 184 3.58 0.86 -21.25
C GLN A 184 3.71 0.19 -19.88
N GLU A 185 3.45 0.95 -18.82
CA GLU A 185 3.54 0.53 -17.45
C GLU A 185 2.16 0.51 -16.79
N ASN A 186 2.01 -0.30 -15.75
CA ASN A 186 0.74 -0.45 -15.06
C ASN A 186 0.66 0.39 -13.77
N PHE A 187 1.32 1.54 -13.71
CA PHE A 187 1.30 2.40 -12.51
C PHE A 187 -0.11 2.93 -12.18
N TYR A 188 -1.04 2.95 -13.12
CA TYR A 188 -2.43 3.31 -12.83
C TYR A 188 -3.15 2.26 -11.97
N GLU A 189 -2.59 1.07 -11.78
CA GLU A 189 -3.27 0.00 -11.04
C GLU A 189 -3.33 0.24 -9.53
N GLY A 190 -2.36 0.91 -8.91
CA GLY A 190 -2.46 1.30 -7.50
C GLY A 190 -3.67 2.21 -7.20
N PRO A 191 -3.86 3.36 -7.89
CA PRO A 191 -5.06 4.16 -7.68
C PRO A 191 -6.34 3.48 -8.18
N LEU A 192 -6.28 2.61 -9.20
CA LEU A 192 -7.46 1.83 -9.60
C LEU A 192 -7.88 0.87 -8.48
N LEU A 193 -6.94 0.14 -7.90
CA LEU A 193 -7.17 -0.76 -6.79
C LEU A 193 -7.73 0.00 -5.58
N ALA A 194 -7.16 1.17 -5.27
CA ALA A 194 -7.67 2.08 -4.24
C ALA A 194 -9.15 2.47 -4.48
N LEU A 195 -9.53 2.75 -5.72
CA LEU A 195 -10.93 3.04 -6.08
C LEU A 195 -11.84 1.82 -5.91
N TYR A 196 -11.36 0.61 -6.21
CA TYR A 196 -12.08 -0.63 -5.91
C TYR A 196 -12.28 -0.83 -4.41
N SER A 197 -11.25 -0.58 -3.59
CA SER A 197 -11.35 -0.63 -2.13
C SER A 197 -12.37 0.37 -1.60
N MET A 198 -12.36 1.62 -2.10
CA MET A 198 -13.34 2.65 -1.75
C MET A 198 -14.77 2.24 -2.15
N LYS A 199 -14.95 1.70 -3.35
CA LYS A 199 -16.22 1.15 -3.83
C LYS A 199 -16.73 0.03 -2.93
N ALA A 200 -15.86 -0.89 -2.49
CA ALA A 200 -16.25 -1.95 -1.56
C ALA A 200 -16.66 -1.40 -0.18
N ARG A 201 -15.96 -0.38 0.32
CA ARG A 201 -16.20 0.26 1.62
C ARG A 201 -17.52 1.05 1.65
N TYR A 202 -17.79 1.83 0.60
CA TYR A 202 -18.90 2.80 0.52
C TYR A 202 -20.08 2.35 -0.38
N LYS A 203 -19.92 1.25 -1.12
CA LYS A 203 -20.94 0.60 -1.95
C LYS A 203 -21.56 1.52 -3.02
N PHE A 204 -20.73 2.00 -3.93
CA PHE A 204 -21.16 2.73 -5.13
C PHE A 204 -20.73 2.02 -6.43
#